data_AF-A0A7S3JF62-F1
#
_entry.id   AF-A0A7S3JF62-F1
#
_cell.length_a   1.000
_cell.length_b   1.000
_cell.length_c   1.000
_cell.angle_alpha   90.00
_cell.angle_beta   90.00
_cell.angle_gamma   90.00
#
_symmetry.space_group_name_H-M   'P 1'
#
loop_
_entity.id
_entity.type
_entity.pdbx_description
1 polymer ?
#
loop_
_entity_poly.entity_id
_entity_poly.type
_entity_poly.pdbx_seq_one_letter_code
_entity_poly.pdbx_strand_id
1 'polypeptide(L)'
;MILQVDCTVSSKQKNFSKKPSRAYYDINFNAKDSGFNYMLFQNFYVASITIKQYKGENETKAELEKAANWKTILPNYKLMNNAHFEGDAQNWHIIGTELFNEKFDRSDLSVLRIFLNAPSPSWLDFYLKSISVYYK
;
A
#
# COMPACT_ATOMS: atom_id res chain seq x y z
N MET A 1 -11.74 -13.41 16.50
CA MET A 1 -10.88 -14.51 15.97
C MET A 1 -10.12 -13.86 14.83
N ILE A 2 -8.79 -13.92 14.79
CA ILE A 2 -8.06 -13.25 13.71
C ILE A 2 -8.27 -14.03 12.41
N LEU A 3 -8.85 -13.38 11.40
CA LEU A 3 -9.14 -13.98 10.10
C LEU A 3 -8.41 -13.20 9.02
N GLN A 4 -7.72 -13.91 8.12
CA GLN A 4 -7.09 -13.29 6.96
C GLN A 4 -8.16 -12.95 5.91
N VAL A 5 -8.06 -11.76 5.32
CA VAL A 5 -8.94 -11.31 4.24
C VAL A 5 -8.57 -11.99 2.93
N ASP A 6 -9.57 -12.42 2.18
CA ASP A 6 -9.40 -12.93 0.83
C ASP A 6 -9.10 -11.78 -0.14
N CYS A 7 -7.82 -11.62 -0.48
CA CYS A 7 -7.34 -10.58 -1.37
C CYS A 7 -6.14 -11.06 -2.17
N THR A 8 -5.94 -10.45 -3.34
CA THR A 8 -4.81 -10.71 -4.22
C THR A 8 -3.89 -9.49 -4.27
N VAL A 9 -2.60 -9.70 -3.98
CA VAL A 9 -1.58 -8.66 -4.07
C VAL A 9 -0.86 -8.76 -5.42
N SER A 10 -0.80 -7.65 -6.16
CA SER A 10 -0.11 -7.59 -7.45
C SER A 10 1.40 -7.79 -7.30
N SER A 11 2.08 -8.08 -8.41
CA SER A 11 3.53 -7.88 -8.46
C SER A 11 3.88 -6.38 -8.34
N LYS A 12 5.12 -6.09 -7.92
CA LYS A 12 5.64 -4.72 -7.79
C LYS A 12 5.64 -4.02 -9.14
N GLN A 13 4.80 -3.01 -9.30
CA GLN A 13 4.75 -2.17 -10.49
C GLN A 13 5.80 -1.05 -10.40
N LYS A 14 6.44 -0.68 -11.52
CA LYS A 14 7.42 0.41 -11.59
C LYS A 14 6.98 1.42 -12.67
N ASN A 15 6.79 2.68 -12.29
CA ASN A 15 6.60 3.76 -13.26
C ASN A 15 7.93 4.44 -13.56
N PHE A 16 8.51 4.15 -14.73
CA PHE A 16 9.82 4.67 -15.14
C PHE A 16 9.80 6.11 -15.71
N SER A 17 8.62 6.71 -15.94
CA SER A 17 8.54 7.89 -16.81
C SER A 17 8.77 9.26 -16.14
N LYS A 18 8.67 9.44 -14.81
CA LYS A 18 8.85 10.77 -14.18
C LYS A 18 9.32 10.73 -12.71
N LYS A 19 10.65 10.79 -12.47
CA LYS A 19 11.35 11.06 -11.19
C LYS A 19 10.99 10.13 -9.99
N PRO A 20 11.77 10.18 -8.89
CA PRO A 20 12.43 8.98 -8.36
C PRO A 20 11.43 7.83 -8.17
N SER A 21 11.68 6.76 -8.93
CA SER A 21 11.09 5.41 -8.85
C SER A 21 9.89 5.27 -7.91
N ARG A 22 8.71 5.70 -8.37
CA ARG A 22 7.44 5.38 -7.70
C ARG A 22 7.05 3.95 -8.08
N ALA A 23 7.38 3.01 -7.21
CA ALA A 23 6.87 1.65 -7.27
C ALA A 23 5.57 1.52 -6.47
N TYR A 24 4.71 0.59 -6.83
CA TYR A 24 3.49 0.32 -6.06
C TYR A 24 3.04 -1.13 -6.13
N TYR A 25 2.17 -1.49 -5.18
CA TYR A 25 1.38 -2.72 -5.19
C TYR A 25 -0.10 -2.36 -5.21
N ASP A 26 -0.89 -3.15 -5.93
CA ASP A 26 -2.34 -3.14 -5.82
C ASP A 26 -2.79 -4.36 -5.01
N ILE A 27 -3.66 -4.13 -4.03
CA ILE A 27 -4.34 -5.16 -3.25
C ILE A 27 -5.79 -5.15 -3.72
N ASN A 28 -6.20 -6.24 -4.37
CA ASN A 28 -7.56 -6.42 -4.87
C ASN A 28 -8.33 -7.30 -3.89
N PHE A 29 -9.44 -6.80 -3.38
CA PHE A 29 -10.29 -7.48 -2.42
C PHE A 29 -11.29 -8.34 -3.19
N ASN A 30 -11.24 -9.66 -3.01
CA ASN A 30 -12.01 -10.58 -3.84
C ASN A 30 -13.51 -10.59 -3.47
N ALA A 31 -13.85 -10.15 -2.25
CA ALA A 31 -15.23 -10.00 -1.78
C ALA A 31 -15.58 -8.52 -1.54
N LYS A 32 -16.68 -8.04 -2.13
CA LYS A 32 -17.08 -6.63 -2.10
C LYS A 32 -17.35 -6.05 -0.70
N ASP A 33 -17.72 -6.89 0.26
CA ASP A 33 -18.03 -6.48 1.64
C ASP A 33 -16.90 -6.82 2.64
N SER A 34 -15.75 -7.24 2.11
CA SER A 34 -14.59 -7.54 2.95
C SER A 34 -13.78 -6.27 3.23
N GLY A 35 -14.29 -5.41 4.12
CA GLY A 35 -13.45 -4.48 4.89
C GLY A 35 -12.19 -5.14 5.53
N PHE A 36 -11.49 -4.43 6.41
CA PHE A 36 -10.40 -5.02 7.20
C PHE A 36 -10.07 -4.13 8.40
N ASN A 37 -9.28 -4.67 9.33
CA ASN A 37 -8.82 -3.93 10.50
C ASN A 37 -7.38 -3.44 10.35
N TYR A 38 -6.49 -4.29 9.85
CA TYR A 38 -5.08 -3.95 9.69
C TYR A 38 -4.39 -4.73 8.56
N MET A 39 -3.26 -4.20 8.13
CA MET A 39 -2.33 -4.86 7.21
C MET A 39 -1.03 -5.18 7.95
N LEU A 40 -0.40 -6.30 7.60
CA LEU A 40 0.90 -6.72 8.10
C LEU A 40 1.82 -6.93 6.89
N PHE A 41 3.06 -6.44 6.99
CA PHE A 41 4.10 -6.71 6.01
C PHE A 41 5.48 -6.52 6.65
N GLN A 42 6.50 -7.10 6.02
CA GLN A 42 7.88 -6.81 6.35
C GLN A 42 8.44 -5.77 5.37
N ASN A 43 9.10 -4.75 5.91
CA ASN A 43 9.78 -3.74 5.10
C ASN A 43 11.04 -4.35 4.45
N PHE A 44 11.46 -3.76 3.33
CA PHE A 44 12.76 -3.98 2.73
C PHE A 44 13.22 -2.67 2.09
N TYR A 45 13.81 -1.81 2.90
CA TYR A 45 14.39 -0.50 2.54
C TYR A 45 13.39 0.53 1.96
N VAL A 46 12.10 0.38 2.23
CA VAL A 46 11.11 1.42 1.92
C VAL A 46 11.11 2.44 3.05
N ALA A 47 11.36 3.71 2.75
CA ALA A 47 11.42 4.75 3.77
C ALA A 47 10.03 5.18 4.24
N SER A 48 9.10 5.29 3.29
CA SER A 48 7.70 5.61 3.57
C SER A 48 6.77 5.03 2.52
N ILE A 49 5.49 4.92 2.89
CA ILE A 49 4.42 4.50 1.97
C ILE A 49 3.31 5.54 1.89
N THR A 50 2.56 5.49 0.80
CA THR A 50 1.27 6.19 0.68
C THR A 50 0.22 5.20 0.22
N ILE A 51 -0.90 5.12 0.93
CA ILE A 51 -2.00 4.23 0.56
C ILE A 51 -3.12 5.06 -0.07
N LYS A 52 -3.61 4.58 -1.21
CA LYS A 52 -4.80 5.11 -1.86
C LYS A 52 -5.88 4.04 -1.99
N GLN A 53 -7.13 4.45 -1.86
CA GLN A 53 -8.30 3.64 -2.18
C GLN A 53 -8.83 4.01 -3.57
N TYR A 54 -9.17 2.99 -4.34
CA TYR A 54 -9.83 3.15 -5.62
C TYR A 54 -11.34 3.41 -5.43
N LYS A 55 -11.89 4.34 -6.23
CA LYS A 55 -13.29 4.82 -6.17
C LYS A 55 -13.88 5.08 -7.55
N GLY A 56 -13.37 4.40 -8.59
CA GLY A 56 -14.00 4.45 -9.90
C GLY A 56 -15.04 3.35 -10.08
N GLU A 57 -15.80 3.43 -11.17
CA GLU A 57 -16.97 2.57 -11.40
C GLU A 57 -16.62 1.10 -11.66
N ASN A 58 -15.46 0.81 -12.24
CA ASN A 58 -15.02 -0.53 -12.57
C ASN A 58 -13.48 -0.65 -12.53
N GLU A 59 -12.98 -1.86 -12.32
CA GLU A 59 -11.54 -2.12 -12.14
C GLU A 59 -10.83 -2.40 -13.48
N THR A 60 -11.27 -1.80 -14.58
CA THR A 60 -10.55 -1.94 -15.85
C THR A 60 -9.20 -1.22 -15.77
N LYS A 61 -8.21 -1.71 -16.53
CA LYS A 61 -6.87 -1.12 -16.56
C LYS A 61 -6.88 0.39 -16.84
N ALA A 62 -7.70 0.82 -17.80
CA ALA A 62 -7.83 2.23 -18.15
C ALA A 62 -8.34 3.08 -16.98
N GLU A 63 -9.30 2.55 -16.20
CA GLU A 63 -9.83 3.24 -15.04
C GLU A 63 -8.85 3.26 -13.85
N LEU A 64 -8.08 2.19 -13.63
CA LEU A 64 -7.05 2.11 -12.59
C LEU A 64 -5.86 3.06 -12.83
N GLU A 65 -5.64 3.49 -14.08
CA GLU A 65 -4.63 4.48 -14.46
C GLU A 65 -5.10 5.93 -14.23
N LYS A 66 -6.42 6.18 -14.17
CA LYS A 66 -6.97 7.53 -13.95
C LYS A 66 -6.74 7.99 -12.51
N ALA A 67 -5.87 8.98 -12.33
CA ALA A 67 -5.56 9.54 -11.01
C ALA A 67 -6.79 10.08 -10.24
N ALA A 68 -7.82 10.55 -10.95
CA ALA A 68 -9.06 11.09 -10.35
C ALA A 68 -9.86 10.03 -9.57
N ASN A 69 -9.71 8.75 -9.93
CA ASN A 69 -10.41 7.63 -9.29
C ASN A 69 -9.74 7.18 -7.98
N TRP A 70 -8.66 7.83 -7.55
CA TRP A 70 -7.90 7.43 -6.35
C TRP A 70 -8.00 8.46 -5.24
N LYS A 71 -8.38 8.03 -4.04
CA LYS A 71 -8.36 8.85 -2.83
C LYS A 71 -7.19 8.44 -1.94
N THR A 72 -6.36 9.39 -1.54
CA THR A 72 -5.29 9.13 -0.58
C THR A 72 -5.87 8.98 0.83
N ILE A 73 -5.75 7.78 1.40
CA ILE A 73 -6.28 7.44 2.73
C ILE A 73 -5.18 7.42 3.80
N LEU A 74 -3.93 7.19 3.41
CA LEU A 74 -2.76 7.28 4.29
C LEU A 74 -1.61 8.00 3.57
N PRO A 75 -1.35 9.29 3.82
CA PRO A 75 -0.28 10.02 3.17
C PRO A 75 1.07 9.83 3.87
N ASN A 76 2.10 9.42 3.12
CA ASN A 76 3.51 9.43 3.54
C ASN A 76 3.81 8.86 4.94
N TYR A 77 3.25 7.69 5.25
CA TYR A 77 3.51 6.99 6.51
C TYR A 77 4.94 6.44 6.53
N LYS A 78 5.73 6.82 7.53
CA LYS A 78 7.14 6.41 7.65
C LYS A 78 7.25 4.96 8.10
N LEU A 79 8.09 4.21 7.40
CA LEU A 79 8.50 2.85 7.80
C LEU A 79 9.93 2.84 8.36
N MET A 80 10.73 3.87 8.04
CA MET A 80 12.08 4.05 8.56
C MET A 80 12.19 5.40 9.25
N ASN A 81 12.92 5.45 10.35
CA ASN A 81 13.29 6.68 11.05
C ASN A 81 14.21 7.53 10.18
N ASN A 82 15.17 6.89 9.50
CA ASN A 82 16.08 7.53 8.57
C ASN A 82 16.30 6.66 7.33
N ALA A 83 15.94 7.20 6.17
CA ALA A 83 16.00 6.50 4.89
C ALA A 83 17.42 6.05 4.46
N HIS A 84 18.49 6.57 5.09
CA HIS A 84 19.87 6.26 4.74
C HIS A 84 20.55 5.24 5.67
N PHE A 85 19.84 4.74 6.69
CA PHE A 85 20.38 3.75 7.62
C PHE A 85 19.57 2.46 7.59
N GLU A 86 20.23 1.32 7.78
CA GLU A 86 19.61 0.00 7.66
C GLU A 86 18.87 -0.45 8.92
N GLY A 87 19.12 0.18 10.08
CA GLY A 87 18.74 -0.33 11.40
C GLY A 87 17.26 -0.71 11.57
N ASP A 88 16.34 -0.05 10.86
CA ASP A 88 14.90 -0.35 10.84
C ASP A 88 14.36 -0.70 9.44
N ALA A 89 15.23 -0.83 8.44
CA ALA A 89 14.85 -1.01 7.04
C ALA A 89 14.13 -2.34 6.75
N GLN A 90 14.24 -3.32 7.65
CA GLN A 90 13.68 -4.66 7.48
C GLN A 90 12.67 -5.04 8.58
N ASN A 91 12.19 -4.06 9.35
CA ASN A 91 11.23 -4.28 10.41
C ASN A 91 9.86 -4.75 9.87
N TRP A 92 9.13 -5.46 10.72
CA TRP A 92 7.72 -5.75 10.49
C TRP A 92 6.86 -4.56 10.88
N HIS A 93 5.84 -4.27 10.08
CA HIS A 93 4.89 -3.19 10.33
C HIS A 93 3.47 -3.71 10.33
N ILE A 94 2.70 -3.20 11.30
CA ILE A 94 1.25 -3.34 11.35
C ILE A 94 0.65 -1.95 11.11
N ILE A 95 -0.20 -1.84 10.10
CA ILE A 95 -0.91 -0.60 9.78
C ILE A 95 -2.40 -0.87 9.92
N GLY A 96 -2.98 -0.35 11.01
CA GLY A 96 -4.41 -0.41 11.24
C GLY A 96 -5.17 0.70 10.52
N THR A 97 -6.44 0.43 10.22
CA THR A 97 -7.33 1.39 9.54
C THR A 97 -7.62 2.65 10.38
N GLU A 98 -7.35 2.62 11.69
CA GLU A 98 -7.41 3.79 12.57
C GLU A 98 -6.37 4.86 12.23
N LEU A 99 -5.31 4.49 11.48
CA LEU A 99 -4.33 5.45 10.96
C LEU A 99 -4.80 6.12 9.66
N PHE A 100 -5.88 5.63 9.04
CA PHE A 100 -6.38 6.20 7.80
C PHE A 100 -7.22 7.44 8.09
N ASN A 101 -7.19 8.39 7.15
CA ASN A 101 -7.96 9.62 7.24
C ASN A 101 -9.45 9.39 6.92
N GLU A 102 -10.24 10.46 7.06
CA GLU A 102 -11.68 10.48 6.89
C GLU A 102 -12.18 10.09 5.48
N LYS A 103 -11.28 9.99 4.49
CA LYS A 103 -11.60 9.60 3.12
C LYS A 103 -11.64 8.09 2.93
N PHE A 104 -11.21 7.32 3.93
CA PHE A 104 -11.31 5.88 3.88
C PHE A 104 -12.75 5.43 4.05
N ASP A 105 -13.24 4.71 3.04
CA ASP A 105 -14.59 4.17 3.04
C ASP A 105 -14.52 2.65 3.16
N ARG A 106 -15.01 2.13 4.29
CA ARG A 106 -15.01 0.71 4.60
C ARG A 106 -16.05 -0.09 3.83
N SER A 107 -17.08 0.56 3.31
CA SER A 107 -18.24 -0.10 2.70
C SER A 107 -18.05 -0.43 1.23
N ASP A 108 -17.14 0.27 0.57
CA ASP A 108 -16.83 0.08 -0.85
C ASP A 108 -15.32 -0.08 -1.01
N LEU A 109 -14.85 -1.26 -0.60
CA LEU A 109 -13.45 -1.65 -0.64
C LEU A 109 -13.20 -2.66 -1.77
N SER A 110 -12.72 -2.15 -2.89
CA SER A 110 -12.35 -2.92 -4.08
C SER A 110 -10.84 -3.07 -4.21
N VAL A 111 -10.13 -1.94 -4.32
CA VAL A 111 -8.68 -1.92 -4.54
C VAL A 111 -7.99 -0.90 -3.64
N LEU A 112 -6.90 -1.32 -2.99
CA LEU A 112 -5.94 -0.42 -2.37
C LEU A 112 -4.63 -0.41 -3.14
N ARG A 113 -4.05 0.78 -3.32
CA ARG A 113 -2.72 0.97 -3.91
C ARG A 113 -1.73 1.45 -2.87
N ILE A 114 -0.69 0.67 -2.62
CA ILE A 114 0.42 1.01 -1.74
C ILE A 114 1.57 1.55 -2.58
N PHE A 115 1.75 2.86 -2.60
CA PHE A 115 2.92 3.50 -3.19
C PHE A 115 4.10 3.41 -2.25
N LEU A 116 5.25 3.03 -2.80
CA LEU A 116 6.52 2.93 -2.09
C LEU A 116 7.37 4.16 -2.39
N ASN A 117 8.01 4.70 -1.35
CA ASN A 117 8.98 5.77 -1.46
C ASN A 117 10.31 5.35 -0.81
N ALA A 118 11.37 5.33 -1.61
CA ALA A 118 12.74 5.07 -1.17
C ALA A 118 13.65 6.16 -1.75
N PRO A 119 13.88 7.26 -1.01
CA PRO A 119 14.62 8.41 -1.52
C PRO A 119 16.13 8.21 -1.49
N SER A 120 16.64 7.21 -0.75
CA SER A 120 18.07 6.95 -0.65
C SER A 120 18.59 6.28 -1.91
N PRO A 121 19.62 6.84 -2.57
CA PRO A 121 20.22 6.24 -3.77
C PRO A 121 21.06 4.99 -3.44
N SER A 122 21.38 4.75 -2.17
CA SER A 122 22.18 3.61 -1.72
C SER A 122 21.44 2.27 -1.83
N TRP A 123 20.10 2.29 -1.88
CA TRP A 123 19.29 1.08 -1.96
C TRP A 123 18.95 0.75 -3.41
N LEU A 124 19.65 -0.25 -3.96
CA LEU A 124 19.46 -0.69 -5.35
C LEU A 124 18.08 -1.33 -5.60
N ASP A 125 17.49 -1.92 -4.56
CA ASP A 125 16.12 -2.43 -4.60
C ASP A 125 15.41 -2.16 -3.28
N PHE A 126 14.10 -1.96 -3.37
CA PHE A 126 13.20 -1.73 -2.24
C PHE A 126 11.84 -2.33 -2.54
N TYR A 127 11.22 -2.93 -1.53
CA TYR A 127 9.93 -3.61 -1.67
C TYR A 127 9.32 -3.94 -0.31
N LEU A 128 8.11 -4.50 -0.32
CA LEU A 128 7.48 -5.08 0.86
C LEU A 128 7.40 -6.60 0.68
N LYS A 129 7.65 -7.35 1.75
CA LYS A 129 7.52 -8.81 1.80
C LYS A 129 6.26 -9.19 2.57
N SER A 130 5.69 -10.34 2.21
CA SER A 130 4.64 -11.01 2.99
C SER A 130 3.46 -10.09 3.34
N ILE A 131 2.98 -9.31 2.36
CA ILE A 131 1.83 -8.43 2.55
C ILE A 131 0.60 -9.29 2.84
N SER A 132 -0.08 -9.01 3.94
CA SER A 132 -1.30 -9.70 4.35
C SER A 132 -2.26 -8.74 5.04
N VAL A 133 -3.55 -9.01 4.94
CA VAL A 133 -4.63 -8.16 5.46
C VAL A 133 -5.54 -9.00 6.35
N TYR A 134 -5.99 -8.45 7.48
CA TYR A 134 -6.70 -9.21 8.51
C TYR A 134 -7.91 -8.47 9.10
N TYR A 135 -8.87 -9.27 9.55
CA TYR A 135 -9.97 -8.92 10.45
C TYR A 135 -9.72 -9.42 11.87
N LYS A 136 -10.32 -8.76 12.85
CA LYS A 136 -10.35 -9.21 14.26
C LYS A 136 -11.73 -9.71 14.67
#